data_AF-A0A662LZI9-F1
#
_entry.id   AF-A0A662LZI9-F1
#
_cell.length_a   1.000
_cell.length_b   1.000
_cell.length_c   1.000
_cell.angle_alpha   90.00
_cell.angle_beta   90.00
_cell.angle_gamma   90.00
#
_symmetry.space_group_name_H-M   'P 1'
#
loop_
_entity.id
_entity.type
_entity.pdbx_description
1 polymer ?
#
loop_
_entity_poly.entity_id
_entity_poly.type
_entity_poly.pdbx_seq_one_letter_code
_entity_poly.pdbx_strand_id
1 'polypeptide(L)'
;MKKILSLLVIASFLLSGAVLASINTPKTVTPAIEDTTSTAEIKTIEKTIHFSEPSVVENGKYVIIKTDNSNNVLKNEENPMIPYRVETVEFPIGTKIVSVEVQHSEPKEMELTKKIAPAPVATATNMQNSPAKVIEGKIYNSNEPYPQAWDKWNVGVGLDGYKHVIYLSVQLYPSQYNAGENKLSYVTDMDVKIKYTPPSKPLLTNDVYDLLFVTPAQFSDALQPLVDHKNSHGISTMLVTLDEIYN
;
A
#
# COMPACT_ATOMS: atom_id res chain seq x y z
N MET A 1 24.88 -44.35 -24.34
CA MET A 1 24.99 -44.28 -25.82
C MET A 1 24.11 -43.13 -26.31
N LYS A 2 24.73 -41.97 -26.55
CA LYS A 2 24.11 -40.63 -26.64
C LYS A 2 23.63 -40.24 -28.06
N LYS A 3 23.05 -41.16 -28.84
CA LYS A 3 22.55 -40.84 -30.19
C LYS A 3 21.10 -41.27 -30.48
N ILE A 4 20.36 -41.73 -29.47
CA ILE A 4 18.93 -42.10 -29.61
C ILE A 4 17.98 -41.03 -29.04
N LEU A 5 18.51 -40.01 -28.34
CA LEU A 5 17.68 -38.97 -27.70
C LEU A 5 17.45 -37.73 -28.58
N SER A 6 18.05 -37.65 -29.77
CA SER A 6 17.96 -36.45 -30.62
C SER A 6 16.91 -36.53 -31.74
N LEU A 7 16.21 -37.66 -31.90
CA LEU A 7 15.13 -37.81 -32.90
C LEU A 7 13.71 -37.70 -32.32
N LEU A 8 13.57 -37.55 -31.00
CA LEU A 8 12.26 -37.44 -30.35
C LEU A 8 11.78 -35.98 -30.15
N VAL A 9 12.57 -34.98 -30.57
CA VAL A 9 12.28 -33.55 -30.38
C VAL A 9 11.81 -32.85 -31.67
N ILE A 10 11.67 -33.57 -32.78
CA ILE A 10 11.22 -32.99 -34.08
C ILE A 10 9.87 -33.57 -34.55
N ALA A 11 9.23 -34.45 -33.76
CA ALA A 11 8.01 -35.15 -34.16
C ALA A 11 6.71 -34.72 -33.45
N SER A 12 6.70 -33.63 -32.66
CA SER A 12 5.49 -33.17 -31.94
C SER A 12 4.90 -31.86 -32.47
N PHE A 13 5.33 -31.39 -33.64
CA PHE A 13 4.80 -30.16 -34.26
C PHE A 13 3.99 -30.47 -35.53
N LEU A 14 2.97 -31.32 -35.43
CA LEU A 14 1.98 -31.59 -36.49
C LEU A 14 0.87 -32.46 -35.89
N LEU A 15 -0.19 -31.88 -35.31
CA LEU A 15 -1.54 -32.46 -35.17
C LEU A 15 -2.40 -31.66 -34.16
N SER A 16 -3.15 -30.66 -34.65
CA SER A 16 -4.55 -30.42 -34.25
C SER A 16 -5.14 -29.24 -35.03
N GLY A 17 -5.26 -29.42 -36.35
CA GLY A 17 -6.31 -28.74 -37.10
C GLY A 17 -7.60 -29.56 -36.99
N ALA A 18 -8.66 -28.96 -36.46
CA ALA A 18 -10.03 -29.41 -36.71
C ALA A 18 -10.91 -28.17 -36.91
N VAL A 19 -11.35 -28.02 -38.15
CA VAL A 19 -12.31 -27.03 -38.63
C VAL A 19 -13.71 -27.50 -38.23
N LEU A 20 -14.51 -26.62 -37.62
CA LEU A 20 -15.96 -26.73 -37.66
C LEU A 20 -16.53 -25.44 -38.25
N ALA A 21 -16.96 -25.55 -39.51
CA ALA A 21 -17.73 -24.54 -40.20
C ALA A 21 -19.21 -24.66 -39.78
N SER A 22 -19.81 -23.55 -39.35
CA SER A 22 -21.26 -23.39 -39.28
C SER A 22 -21.70 -22.30 -40.24
N ILE A 23 -22.70 -22.63 -41.06
CA ILE A 23 -23.38 -21.80 -42.06
C ILE A 23 -24.77 -21.41 -41.58
N ASN A 24 -25.26 -20.29 -42.14
CA ASN A 24 -26.60 -19.65 -42.12
C ASN A 24 -26.79 -18.53 -41.08
N THR A 25 -27.36 -17.36 -41.37
CA THR A 25 -27.94 -16.68 -42.57
C THR A 25 -28.15 -15.20 -42.17
N PRO A 26 -28.31 -14.23 -43.08
CA PRO A 26 -28.33 -12.82 -42.72
C PRO A 26 -29.72 -12.38 -42.24
N LYS A 27 -29.80 -11.61 -41.13
CA LYS A 27 -30.92 -10.70 -40.86
C LYS A 27 -30.62 -9.64 -39.81
N THR A 28 -30.79 -8.39 -40.26
CA THR A 28 -31.26 -7.18 -39.56
C THR A 28 -30.32 -6.45 -38.58
N VAL A 29 -29.99 -5.22 -39.00
CA VAL A 29 -29.34 -4.15 -38.24
C VAL A 29 -30.28 -3.63 -37.16
N THR A 30 -29.83 -3.67 -35.90
CA THR A 30 -30.26 -2.77 -34.83
C THR A 30 -29.02 -2.46 -33.98
N PRO A 31 -28.64 -1.19 -33.73
CA PRO A 31 -27.50 -0.88 -32.88
C PRO A 31 -27.92 -1.10 -31.42
N ALA A 32 -27.47 -2.20 -30.83
CA ALA A 32 -27.55 -2.40 -29.38
C ALA A 32 -26.26 -1.86 -28.77
N ILE A 33 -26.45 -0.93 -27.83
CA ILE A 33 -25.45 -0.28 -27.00
C ILE A 33 -24.55 -1.35 -26.39
N GLU A 34 -23.27 -1.33 -26.75
CA GLU A 34 -22.24 -2.11 -26.06
C GLU A 34 -22.05 -1.48 -24.67
N ASP A 35 -22.76 -2.01 -23.68
CA ASP A 35 -22.26 -1.97 -22.30
C ASP A 35 -21.01 -2.84 -22.26
N THR A 36 -19.87 -2.28 -22.66
CA THR A 36 -18.55 -2.84 -22.37
C THR A 36 -18.35 -2.83 -20.86
N THR A 37 -18.80 -3.89 -20.19
CA THR A 37 -18.30 -4.26 -18.88
C THR A 37 -16.85 -4.69 -19.10
N SER A 38 -15.94 -3.73 -19.06
CA SER A 38 -14.50 -4.00 -19.01
C SER A 38 -14.23 -4.69 -17.68
N THR A 39 -14.17 -6.02 -17.69
CA THR A 39 -13.70 -6.80 -16.55
C THR A 39 -12.22 -6.49 -16.38
N ALA A 40 -11.91 -5.46 -15.58
CA ALA A 40 -10.54 -5.06 -15.32
C ALA A 40 -9.76 -6.25 -14.75
N GLU A 41 -8.66 -6.62 -15.40
CA GLU A 41 -7.83 -7.76 -15.02
C GLU A 41 -7.28 -7.54 -13.59
N ILE A 42 -7.60 -8.46 -12.67
CA ILE A 42 -7.08 -8.44 -11.30
C ILE A 42 -5.68 -9.04 -11.31
N LYS A 43 -4.70 -8.25 -10.86
CA LYS A 43 -3.31 -8.67 -10.66
C LYS A 43 -3.06 -8.97 -9.19
N THR A 44 -2.09 -9.84 -8.92
CA THR A 44 -1.73 -10.27 -7.57
C THR A 44 -0.22 -10.10 -7.34
N ILE A 45 0.15 -9.60 -6.18
CA ILE A 45 1.52 -9.61 -5.65
C ILE A 45 1.52 -10.47 -4.38
N GLU A 46 2.47 -11.39 -4.29
CA GLU A 46 2.67 -12.24 -3.11
C GLU A 46 4.09 -12.05 -2.60
N LYS A 47 4.24 -11.93 -1.28
CA LYS A 47 5.53 -11.79 -0.62
C LYS A 47 5.51 -12.48 0.74
N THR A 48 6.46 -13.37 0.96
CA THR A 48 6.73 -13.97 2.27
C THR A 48 7.85 -13.18 2.97
N ILE A 49 7.64 -12.84 4.23
CA ILE A 49 8.62 -12.19 5.09
C ILE A 49 8.97 -13.13 6.23
N HIS A 50 10.26 -13.39 6.39
CA HIS A 50 10.81 -14.18 7.49
C HIS A 50 11.38 -13.26 8.57
N PHE A 51 11.04 -13.53 9.82
CA PHE A 51 11.52 -12.85 11.02
C PHE A 51 12.35 -13.80 11.87
N SER A 52 13.36 -13.28 12.57
CA SER A 52 14.04 -14.08 13.59
C SER A 52 13.12 -14.29 14.79
N GLU A 53 13.46 -15.27 15.63
CA GLU A 53 12.91 -15.28 16.98
C GLU A 53 13.32 -13.98 17.71
N PRO A 54 12.42 -13.34 18.48
CA PRO A 54 12.73 -12.10 19.17
C PRO A 54 13.81 -12.32 20.23
N SER A 55 14.75 -11.38 20.32
CA SER A 55 15.75 -11.32 21.39
C SER A 55 15.41 -10.22 22.39
N VAL A 56 15.67 -10.50 23.66
CA VAL A 56 15.39 -9.60 24.79
C VAL A 56 16.69 -8.95 25.22
N VAL A 57 16.74 -7.62 25.17
CA VAL A 57 17.90 -6.83 25.58
C VAL A 57 17.57 -6.03 26.84
N GLU A 58 18.40 -6.19 27.87
CA GLU A 58 18.27 -5.46 29.14
C GLU A 58 18.44 -3.95 28.96
N ASN A 59 17.54 -3.17 29.55
CA ASN A 59 17.56 -1.71 29.53
C ASN A 59 17.09 -1.12 30.88
N GLY A 60 17.94 -1.25 31.90
CA GLY A 60 17.66 -0.77 33.24
C GLY A 60 16.47 -1.50 33.88
N LYS A 61 15.38 -0.76 34.16
CA LYS A 61 14.14 -1.31 34.72
C LYS A 61 13.26 -2.04 33.70
N TYR A 62 13.57 -1.92 32.41
CA TYR A 62 12.79 -2.49 31.31
C TYR A 62 13.66 -3.37 30.42
N VAL A 63 13.02 -4.00 29.45
CA VAL A 63 13.68 -4.67 28.32
C VAL A 63 13.29 -4.03 26.99
N ILE A 64 14.12 -4.22 25.98
CA ILE A 64 13.84 -3.89 24.58
C ILE A 64 13.81 -5.19 23.79
N ILE A 65 12.78 -5.34 22.95
CA ILE A 65 12.67 -6.46 22.03
C ILE A 65 13.35 -6.10 20.70
N LYS A 66 14.14 -7.04 20.17
CA LYS A 66 14.74 -6.94 18.84
C LYS A 66 14.35 -8.16 18.02
N THR A 67 13.94 -7.91 16.79
CA THR A 67 13.55 -8.94 15.82
C THR A 67 14.18 -8.58 14.49
N ASP A 68 14.99 -9.48 13.93
CA ASP A 68 15.61 -9.23 12.62
C ASP A 68 14.53 -9.09 11.54
N ASN A 69 14.87 -8.37 10.47
CA ASN A 69 13.95 -7.93 9.41
C ASN A 69 12.83 -6.97 9.86
N SER A 70 12.78 -6.55 11.13
CA SER A 70 12.03 -5.36 11.53
C SER A 70 12.80 -4.10 11.13
N ASN A 71 12.19 -3.21 10.35
CA ASN A 71 12.80 -1.96 9.90
C ASN A 71 12.26 -0.72 10.64
N ASN A 72 11.33 -0.92 11.58
CA ASN A 72 10.70 0.14 12.33
C ASN A 72 10.35 -0.33 13.76
N VAL A 73 9.96 0.60 14.63
CA VAL A 73 9.56 0.34 16.01
C VAL A 73 8.32 1.18 16.32
N LEU A 74 7.28 0.54 16.86
CA LEU A 74 6.04 1.18 17.25
C LEU A 74 6.31 2.06 18.45
N LYS A 75 6.09 3.38 18.31
CA LYS A 75 6.46 4.40 19.30
C LYS A 75 5.27 5.28 19.67
N ASN A 76 4.13 4.65 19.94
CA ASN A 76 3.00 5.40 20.50
C ASN A 76 3.37 5.77 21.94
N GLU A 77 3.31 7.05 22.26
CA GLU A 77 3.71 7.57 23.58
C GLU A 77 3.11 6.73 24.72
N GLU A 78 3.92 6.47 25.74
CA GLU A 78 3.56 5.71 26.93
C GLU A 78 3.25 4.22 26.70
N ASN A 79 3.17 3.75 25.45
CA ASN A 79 2.92 2.35 25.11
C ASN A 79 4.23 1.58 24.88
N PRO A 80 4.22 0.24 25.02
CA PRO A 80 5.39 -0.60 24.77
C PRO A 80 6.01 -0.38 23.39
N MET A 81 7.34 -0.28 23.32
CA MET A 81 8.05 -0.21 22.05
C MET A 81 8.17 -1.60 21.42
N ILE A 82 7.43 -1.84 20.33
CA ILE A 82 7.39 -3.14 19.64
C ILE A 82 8.03 -3.02 18.25
N PRO A 83 9.04 -3.85 17.90
CA PRO A 83 9.62 -3.86 16.56
C PRO A 83 8.61 -4.38 15.54
N TYR A 84 8.60 -3.76 14.36
CA TYR A 84 7.71 -4.13 13.27
C TYR A 84 8.35 -3.83 11.91
N ARG A 85 7.73 -4.32 10.85
CA ARG A 85 8.20 -4.10 9.48
C ARG A 85 7.16 -3.34 8.67
N VAL A 86 7.61 -2.38 7.87
CA VAL A 86 6.79 -1.72 6.85
C VAL A 86 7.25 -2.18 5.48
N GLU A 87 6.31 -2.69 4.70
CA GLU A 87 6.45 -2.98 3.27
C GLU A 87 5.64 -1.96 2.48
N THR A 88 6.32 -1.20 1.62
CA THR A 88 5.67 -0.21 0.76
C THR A 88 5.77 -0.66 -0.69
N VAL A 89 4.62 -0.72 -1.36
CA VAL A 89 4.51 -1.03 -2.79
C VAL A 89 3.95 0.18 -3.51
N GLU A 90 4.64 0.56 -4.58
CA GLU A 90 4.26 1.68 -5.43
C GLU A 90 3.45 1.20 -6.63
N PHE A 91 2.37 1.91 -6.92
CA PHE A 91 1.50 1.64 -8.06
C PHE A 91 1.30 2.89 -8.92
N PRO A 92 1.07 2.73 -10.24
CA PRO A 92 0.63 3.82 -11.09
C PRO A 92 -0.65 4.46 -10.55
N ILE A 93 -0.74 5.79 -10.66
CA ILE A 93 -1.95 6.54 -10.28
C ILE A 93 -3.19 5.96 -10.96
N GLY A 94 -4.25 5.77 -10.17
CA GLY A 94 -5.51 5.15 -10.61
C GLY A 94 -5.60 3.64 -10.46
N THR A 95 -4.55 3.01 -9.95
CA THR A 95 -4.62 1.63 -9.48
C THR A 95 -5.63 1.53 -8.34
N LYS A 96 -6.51 0.53 -8.38
CA LYS A 96 -7.43 0.23 -7.27
C LYS A 96 -6.91 -0.98 -6.51
N ILE A 97 -6.69 -0.82 -5.21
CA ILE A 97 -6.38 -1.94 -4.32
C ILE A 97 -7.69 -2.68 -4.03
N VAL A 98 -7.75 -3.96 -4.41
CA VAL A 98 -8.93 -4.82 -4.24
C VAL A 98 -8.92 -5.48 -2.86
N SER A 99 -7.78 -6.04 -2.47
CA SER A 99 -7.59 -6.58 -1.12
C SER A 99 -6.11 -6.63 -0.72
N VAL A 100 -5.88 -6.62 0.59
CA VAL A 100 -4.61 -6.93 1.23
C VAL A 100 -4.91 -7.99 2.28
N GLU A 101 -4.33 -9.17 2.09
CA GLU A 101 -4.51 -10.33 2.96
C GLU A 101 -3.15 -10.67 3.56
N VAL A 102 -3.08 -10.76 4.88
CA VAL A 102 -1.87 -11.17 5.60
C VAL A 102 -2.17 -12.46 6.36
N GLN A 103 -1.34 -13.47 6.15
CA GLN A 103 -1.34 -14.70 6.93
C GLN A 103 -0.02 -14.81 7.68
N HIS A 104 0.01 -15.54 8.78
CA HIS A 104 1.21 -15.70 9.60
C HIS A 104 1.37 -17.14 10.09
N SER A 105 2.59 -17.50 10.50
CA SER A 105 2.86 -18.77 11.15
C SER A 105 2.10 -18.93 12.46
N GLU A 106 2.07 -20.15 13.01
CA GLU A 106 1.53 -20.37 14.36
C GLU A 106 2.29 -19.50 15.38
N PRO A 107 1.57 -18.72 16.22
CA PRO A 107 2.21 -17.89 17.24
C PRO A 107 2.90 -18.75 18.31
N LYS A 108 4.13 -18.38 18.65
CA LYS A 108 4.88 -18.92 19.79
C LYS A 108 4.83 -17.91 20.94
N GLU A 109 5.01 -18.39 22.17
CA GLU A 109 5.04 -17.54 23.36
C GLU A 109 6.43 -17.49 24.00
N MET A 110 6.72 -16.36 24.64
CA MET A 110 7.92 -16.11 25.43
C MET A 110 7.54 -15.31 26.68
N GLU A 111 7.90 -15.81 27.86
CA GLU A 111 7.78 -15.05 29.10
C GLU A 111 8.93 -14.05 29.26
N LEU A 112 8.63 -12.86 29.76
CA LEU A 112 9.62 -11.82 30.00
C LEU A 112 9.92 -11.68 31.50
N THR A 113 11.17 -11.37 31.83
CA THR A 113 11.59 -11.11 33.21
C THR A 113 11.26 -9.69 33.68
N LYS A 114 11.20 -8.74 32.74
CA LYS A 114 10.83 -7.33 32.96
C LYS A 114 9.86 -6.89 31.88
N LYS A 115 9.15 -5.79 32.15
CA LYS A 115 8.26 -5.16 31.17
C LYS A 115 9.03 -4.58 29.99
N ILE A 116 8.41 -4.57 28.82
CA ILE A 116 8.96 -3.87 27.64
C ILE A 116 9.00 -2.37 27.91
N ALA A 117 10.04 -1.67 27.47
CA ALA A 117 10.18 -0.23 27.67
C ALA A 117 9.09 0.56 26.94
N PRO A 118 8.43 1.54 27.59
CA PRO A 118 7.46 2.38 26.92
C PRO A 118 8.15 3.41 26.02
N ALA A 119 7.45 3.86 24.99
CA ALA A 119 7.91 4.95 24.15
C ALA A 119 7.93 6.25 24.99
N PRO A 120 9.03 7.02 24.93
CA PRO A 120 9.12 8.28 25.64
C PRO A 120 8.13 9.29 25.07
N VAL A 121 7.66 10.20 25.92
CA VAL A 121 6.80 11.32 25.50
C VAL A 121 7.62 12.28 24.62
N ALA A 122 7.01 12.80 23.56
CA ALA A 122 7.63 13.80 22.71
C ALA A 122 8.06 15.01 23.54
N THR A 123 9.26 15.51 23.26
CA THR A 123 9.80 16.71 23.90
C THR A 123 9.93 17.81 22.88
N ALA A 124 9.76 19.06 23.32
CA ALA A 124 9.86 20.20 22.43
C ALA A 124 11.27 20.30 21.81
N THR A 125 11.34 20.55 20.51
CA THR A 125 12.60 20.83 19.79
C THR A 125 13.08 22.25 20.09
N ASN A 126 13.36 22.56 21.36
CA ASN A 126 13.77 23.89 21.83
C ASN A 126 15.27 23.97 22.19
N MET A 127 16.07 22.98 21.78
CA MET A 127 17.51 22.86 22.06
C MET A 127 17.90 22.84 23.55
N GLN A 128 16.94 22.70 24.46
CA GLN A 128 17.22 22.49 25.88
C GLN A 128 17.32 21.00 26.17
N ASN A 129 18.34 20.62 26.93
CA ASN A 129 18.48 19.24 27.38
C ASN A 129 17.36 18.94 28.40
N SER A 130 16.41 18.11 28.01
CA SER A 130 15.39 17.54 28.89
C SER A 130 15.51 16.02 28.85
N PRO A 131 15.60 15.34 30.01
CA PRO A 131 15.61 13.88 30.02
C PRO A 131 14.29 13.35 29.46
N ALA A 132 14.37 12.32 28.61
CA ALA A 132 13.20 11.67 28.05
C ALA A 132 12.31 11.13 29.18
N LYS A 133 11.06 11.60 29.25
CA LYS A 133 10.10 11.15 30.26
C LYS A 133 9.50 9.81 29.82
N VAL A 134 9.78 8.77 30.58
CA VAL A 134 9.33 7.40 30.31
C VAL A 134 8.24 7.04 31.32
N ILE A 135 7.00 6.95 30.85
CA ILE A 135 5.80 6.68 31.65
C ILE A 135 5.12 5.43 31.09
N GLU A 136 4.62 4.55 31.96
CA GLU A 136 3.77 3.43 31.56
C GLU A 136 2.33 3.92 31.35
N GLY A 137 1.83 3.81 30.13
CA GLY A 137 0.47 4.17 29.75
C GLY A 137 -0.56 3.10 30.12
N LYS A 138 -1.78 3.26 29.61
CA LYS A 138 -2.92 2.37 29.94
C LYS A 138 -2.69 0.91 29.53
N ILE A 139 -1.96 0.66 28.45
CA ILE A 139 -1.66 -0.70 27.94
C ILE A 139 -0.96 -1.56 29.00
N TYR A 140 -0.17 -0.97 29.91
CA TYR A 140 0.54 -1.72 30.95
C TYR A 140 -0.34 -2.30 32.06
N ASN A 141 -1.62 -1.91 32.09
CA ASN A 141 -2.62 -2.41 33.02
C ASN A 141 -3.69 -3.25 32.31
N SER A 142 -3.45 -3.66 31.07
CA SER A 142 -4.34 -4.44 30.23
C SER A 142 -3.81 -5.86 30.02
N ASN A 143 -4.73 -6.82 29.87
CA ASN A 143 -4.44 -8.18 29.40
C ASN A 143 -4.68 -8.33 27.88
N GLU A 144 -4.90 -7.23 27.16
CA GLU A 144 -5.06 -7.24 25.71
C GLU A 144 -3.69 -7.25 25.01
N PRO A 145 -3.53 -7.96 23.89
CA PRO A 145 -2.30 -7.93 23.11
C PRO A 145 -2.08 -6.54 22.49
N TYR A 146 -0.83 -6.09 22.55
CA TYR A 146 -0.39 -4.84 21.94
C TYR A 146 0.80 -5.06 20.98
N PRO A 147 0.70 -4.65 19.70
CA PRO A 147 -0.51 -4.18 19.02
C PRO A 147 -1.57 -5.30 18.96
N GLN A 148 -2.84 -4.93 18.78
CA GLN A 148 -3.96 -5.88 18.79
C GLN A 148 -4.07 -6.70 17.49
N ALA A 149 -3.71 -6.11 16.36
CA ALA A 149 -3.67 -6.77 15.07
C ALA A 149 -2.23 -7.16 14.69
N TRP A 150 -2.09 -8.21 13.89
CA TRP A 150 -0.81 -8.67 13.33
C TRP A 150 -0.36 -7.84 12.14
N ASP A 151 -1.29 -7.13 11.51
CA ASP A 151 -1.02 -6.24 10.41
C ASP A 151 -1.93 -5.00 10.43
N LYS A 152 -1.50 -3.98 9.69
CA LYS A 152 -2.30 -2.80 9.37
C LYS A 152 -1.82 -2.28 8.04
N TRP A 153 -2.73 -1.86 7.17
CA TRP A 153 -2.34 -1.25 5.90
C TRP A 153 -3.09 0.06 5.66
N ASN A 154 -2.48 0.89 4.82
CA ASN A 154 -3.08 2.12 4.34
C ASN A 154 -2.64 2.39 2.90
N VAL A 155 -3.51 3.05 2.16
CA VAL A 155 -3.23 3.54 0.81
C VAL A 155 -3.14 5.05 0.86
N GLY A 156 -2.04 5.59 0.37
CA GLY A 156 -1.81 7.02 0.19
C GLY A 156 -1.53 7.35 -1.27
N VAL A 157 -1.78 8.60 -1.65
CA VAL A 157 -1.36 9.15 -2.95
C VAL A 157 -0.26 10.15 -2.68
N GLY A 158 0.79 10.12 -3.50
CA GLY A 158 1.91 11.04 -3.36
C GLY A 158 2.70 11.19 -4.66
N LEU A 159 3.89 11.75 -4.53
CA LEU A 159 4.83 11.93 -5.62
C LEU A 159 6.06 11.07 -5.38
N ASP A 160 6.43 10.27 -6.38
CA ASP A 160 7.78 9.74 -6.53
C ASP A 160 8.52 10.58 -7.58
N GLY A 161 9.40 11.46 -7.11
CA GLY A 161 9.96 12.54 -7.94
C GLY A 161 8.86 13.43 -8.51
N TYR A 162 8.64 13.35 -9.82
CA TYR A 162 7.58 14.11 -10.52
C TYR A 162 6.36 13.26 -10.91
N LYS A 163 6.36 11.96 -10.57
CA LYS A 163 5.29 11.04 -10.95
C LYS A 163 4.31 10.91 -9.79
N HIS A 164 3.02 11.10 -10.08
CA HIS A 164 1.99 10.74 -9.12
C HIS A 164 1.89 9.22 -9.03
N VAL A 165 1.97 8.72 -7.81
CA VAL A 165 1.93 7.30 -7.51
C VAL A 165 0.99 7.04 -6.33
N ILE A 166 0.53 5.80 -6.26
CA ILE A 166 -0.19 5.27 -5.12
C ILE A 166 0.80 4.46 -4.29
N TYR A 167 0.92 4.81 -3.01
CA TYR A 167 1.70 4.06 -2.02
C TYR A 167 0.76 3.17 -1.20
N LEU A 168 0.89 1.87 -1.34
CA LEU A 168 0.32 0.91 -0.39
C LEU A 168 1.39 0.59 0.65
N SER A 169 1.14 0.97 1.91
CA SER A 169 2.00 0.60 3.03
C SER A 169 1.34 -0.46 3.88
N VAL A 170 2.01 -1.61 4.03
CA VAL A 170 1.58 -2.73 4.86
C VAL A 170 2.54 -2.81 6.06
N GLN A 171 2.01 -2.55 7.24
CA GLN A 171 2.70 -2.68 8.52
C GLN A 171 2.46 -4.10 9.04
N LEU A 172 3.54 -4.82 9.29
CA LEU A 172 3.57 -6.20 9.76
C LEU A 172 4.16 -6.22 11.17
N TYR A 173 3.38 -6.70 12.13
CA TYR A 173 3.75 -6.77 13.54
C TYR A 173 4.11 -8.22 13.89
N PRO A 174 5.38 -8.64 13.80
CA PRO A 174 5.77 -10.03 14.06
C PRO A 174 5.69 -10.42 15.54
N SER A 175 5.36 -9.48 16.42
CA SER A 175 5.24 -9.73 17.85
C SER A 175 4.13 -8.87 18.48
N GLN A 176 3.43 -9.45 19.45
CA GLN A 176 2.40 -8.82 20.27
C GLN A 176 2.74 -9.03 21.73
N TYR A 177 2.56 -7.99 22.54
CA TYR A 177 2.88 -8.01 23.96
C TYR A 177 1.62 -7.90 24.80
N ASN A 178 1.45 -8.83 25.73
CA ASN A 178 0.46 -8.75 26.79
C ASN A 178 1.17 -8.26 28.06
N ALA A 179 0.84 -7.04 28.50
CA ALA A 179 1.54 -6.42 29.62
C ALA A 179 1.08 -6.93 30.99
N GLY A 180 -0.17 -7.34 31.13
CA GLY A 180 -0.69 -7.87 32.39
C GLY A 180 -0.16 -9.25 32.73
N GLU A 181 0.10 -10.09 31.72
CA GLU A 181 0.79 -11.38 31.87
C GLU A 181 2.31 -11.29 31.71
N ASN A 182 2.81 -10.15 31.21
CA ASN A 182 4.21 -9.95 30.83
C ASN A 182 4.76 -11.00 29.85
N LYS A 183 3.96 -11.33 28.83
CA LYS A 183 4.28 -12.32 27.80
C LYS A 183 4.32 -11.70 26.41
N LEU A 184 5.22 -12.20 25.58
CA LEU A 184 5.33 -11.87 24.18
C LEU A 184 4.87 -13.05 23.33
N SER A 185 3.88 -12.83 22.47
CA SER A 185 3.52 -13.75 21.40
C SER A 185 4.21 -13.30 20.11
N TYR A 186 4.79 -14.22 19.35
CA TYR A 186 5.52 -13.87 18.12
C TYR A 186 5.36 -14.92 17.02
N VAL A 187 5.57 -14.48 15.78
CA VAL A 187 5.53 -15.31 14.57
C VAL A 187 6.86 -15.19 13.83
N THR A 188 7.25 -16.24 13.11
CA THR A 188 8.49 -16.25 12.32
C THR A 188 8.25 -15.94 10.85
N ASP A 189 7.01 -16.09 10.38
CA ASP A 189 6.68 -15.95 8.97
C ASP A 189 5.37 -15.17 8.81
N MET A 190 5.36 -14.25 7.84
CA MET A 190 4.15 -13.54 7.43
C MET A 190 4.07 -13.49 5.90
N ASP A 191 2.96 -13.97 5.36
CA ASP A 191 2.65 -14.00 3.93
C ASP A 191 1.69 -12.86 3.59
N VAL A 192 2.12 -11.97 2.70
CA VAL A 192 1.35 -10.81 2.25
C VAL A 192 0.89 -11.07 0.82
N LYS A 193 -0.43 -11.05 0.61
CA LYS A 193 -1.09 -11.15 -0.69
C LYS A 193 -1.86 -9.86 -0.98
N ILE A 194 -1.49 -9.17 -2.04
CA ILE A 194 -2.12 -7.92 -2.49
C ILE A 194 -2.79 -8.17 -3.83
N LYS A 195 -4.10 -7.93 -3.91
CA LYS A 195 -4.86 -7.95 -5.16
C LYS A 195 -5.17 -6.53 -5.58
N TYR A 196 -4.95 -6.20 -6.85
CA TYR A 196 -5.18 -4.86 -7.38
C TYR A 196 -5.61 -4.89 -8.84
N THR A 197 -6.28 -3.84 -9.29
CA THR A 197 -6.55 -3.60 -10.70
C THR A 197 -5.78 -2.37 -11.18
N PRO A 198 -4.88 -2.52 -12.16
CA PRO A 198 -4.18 -1.37 -12.74
C PRO A 198 -5.18 -0.46 -13.48
N PRO A 199 -4.85 0.83 -13.66
CA PRO A 199 -5.70 1.74 -14.41
C PRO A 199 -5.79 1.29 -15.88
N SER A 200 -7.00 1.26 -16.44
CA SER A 200 -7.22 0.89 -17.86
C SER A 200 -6.76 1.98 -18.84
N LYS A 201 -6.66 3.23 -18.37
CA LYS A 201 -6.10 4.38 -19.07
C LYS A 201 -5.28 5.20 -18.08
N PRO A 202 -4.18 5.86 -18.51
CA PRO A 202 -3.47 6.80 -17.64
C PRO A 202 -4.46 7.81 -17.05
N LEU A 203 -4.52 7.94 -15.72
CA LEU A 203 -5.40 8.95 -15.09
C LEU A 203 -4.87 10.37 -15.29
N LEU A 204 -3.55 10.51 -15.38
CA LEU A 204 -2.90 11.76 -15.69
C LEU A 204 -2.41 11.65 -17.13
N THR A 205 -3.18 12.24 -18.04
CA THR A 205 -2.69 12.61 -19.35
C THR A 205 -1.97 13.94 -19.25
N ASN A 206 -1.01 14.21 -20.14
CA ASN A 206 -0.64 15.60 -20.40
C ASN A 206 -1.89 16.25 -20.97
N ASP A 207 -2.67 16.89 -20.10
CA ASP A 207 -3.84 17.63 -20.54
C ASP A 207 -3.37 18.77 -21.44
N VAL A 208 -4.23 19.14 -22.39
CA VAL A 208 -3.97 20.25 -23.34
C VAL A 208 -3.63 21.55 -22.60
N TYR A 209 -4.01 21.64 -21.31
CA TYR A 209 -3.85 22.79 -20.44
C TYR A 209 -3.08 22.42 -19.18
N ASP A 210 -2.08 23.25 -18.83
CA ASP A 210 -1.27 23.19 -17.62
C ASP A 210 -1.98 23.81 -16.40
N LEU A 211 -2.97 24.69 -16.64
CA LEU A 211 -3.70 25.42 -15.60
C LEU A 211 -5.19 25.57 -15.94
N LEU A 212 -6.06 25.28 -14.97
CA LEU A 212 -7.50 25.46 -15.09
C LEU A 212 -7.99 26.47 -14.04
N PHE A 213 -8.64 27.55 -14.50
CA PHE A 213 -9.43 28.44 -13.65
C PHE A 213 -10.89 27.99 -13.65
N VAL A 214 -11.44 27.73 -12.47
CA VAL A 214 -12.88 27.45 -12.27
C VAL A 214 -13.49 28.62 -11.52
N THR A 215 -14.48 29.28 -12.12
CA THR A 215 -15.01 30.55 -11.58
C THR A 215 -16.51 30.74 -11.84
N PRO A 216 -17.26 31.43 -10.97
CA PRO A 216 -18.58 31.96 -11.34
C PRO A 216 -18.50 32.87 -12.57
N ALA A 217 -19.51 32.82 -13.45
CA ALA A 217 -19.52 33.56 -14.72
C ALA A 217 -19.30 35.08 -14.55
N GLN A 218 -19.77 35.65 -13.44
CA GLN A 218 -19.61 37.08 -13.14
C GLN A 218 -18.15 37.54 -12.98
N PHE A 219 -17.20 36.62 -12.78
CA PHE A 219 -15.78 36.92 -12.61
C PHE A 219 -14.92 36.56 -13.82
N SER A 220 -15.50 35.95 -14.86
CA SER A 220 -14.75 35.48 -16.03
C SER A 220 -14.00 36.61 -16.73
N ASP A 221 -14.68 37.73 -16.99
CA ASP A 221 -14.09 38.89 -17.67
C ASP A 221 -12.90 39.47 -16.89
N ALA A 222 -12.99 39.50 -15.55
CA ALA A 222 -11.93 40.01 -14.70
C ALA A 222 -10.71 39.07 -14.63
N LEU A 223 -10.90 37.77 -14.86
CA LEU A 223 -9.85 36.76 -14.84
C LEU A 223 -9.21 36.55 -16.21
N GLN A 224 -9.85 36.96 -17.31
CA GLN A 224 -9.32 36.81 -18.66
C GLN A 224 -7.90 37.39 -18.85
N PRO A 225 -7.55 38.59 -18.32
CA PRO A 225 -6.18 39.11 -18.43
C PRO A 225 -5.13 38.20 -17.78
N LEU A 226 -5.48 37.49 -16.71
CA LEU A 226 -4.58 36.55 -16.04
C LEU A 226 -4.40 35.28 -16.88
N VAL A 227 -5.47 34.79 -17.50
CA VAL A 227 -5.42 33.65 -18.44
C VAL A 227 -4.49 33.96 -19.61
N ASP A 228 -4.65 35.13 -20.23
CA ASP A 228 -3.83 35.58 -21.36
C ASP A 228 -2.35 35.75 -20.96
N HIS A 229 -2.12 36.32 -19.76
CA HIS A 229 -0.78 36.40 -19.20
C HIS A 229 -0.14 35.02 -19.03
N LYS A 230 -0.86 34.02 -18.50
CA LYS A 230 -0.30 32.67 -18.31
C LYS A 230 0.01 31.99 -19.65
N ASN A 231 -0.90 32.09 -20.62
CA ASN A 231 -0.71 31.56 -21.97
C ASN A 231 0.51 32.20 -22.68
N SER A 232 0.67 33.53 -22.59
CA SER A 232 1.84 34.23 -23.17
C SER A 232 3.18 33.84 -22.53
N HIS A 233 3.18 33.29 -21.32
CA HIS A 233 4.36 32.76 -20.64
C HIS A 233 4.53 31.25 -20.83
N GLY A 234 3.81 30.65 -21.77
CA GLY A 234 3.92 29.23 -22.11
C GLY A 234 3.26 28.28 -21.11
N ILE A 235 2.36 28.78 -20.26
CA ILE A 235 1.52 27.95 -19.39
C ILE A 235 0.14 27.87 -20.03
N SER A 236 -0.16 26.76 -20.70
CA SER A 236 -1.43 26.55 -21.38
C SER A 236 -2.57 26.62 -20.37
N THR A 237 -3.43 27.62 -20.47
CA THR A 237 -4.41 27.96 -19.43
C THR A 237 -5.82 28.01 -19.99
N MET A 238 -6.75 27.31 -19.34
CA MET A 238 -8.18 27.31 -19.64
C MET A 238 -8.96 27.97 -18.49
N LEU A 239 -10.02 28.71 -18.82
CA LEU A 239 -11.00 29.22 -17.88
C LEU A 239 -12.33 28.55 -18.17
N VAL A 240 -12.94 27.97 -17.13
CA VAL A 240 -14.24 27.30 -17.19
C VAL A 240 -15.15 27.94 -16.16
N THR A 241 -16.40 28.21 -16.56
CA THR A 241 -17.39 28.76 -15.65
C THR A 241 -18.09 27.65 -14.85
N LEU A 242 -18.58 27.96 -13.65
CA LEU A 242 -19.39 27.01 -12.88
C LEU A 242 -20.65 26.57 -13.66
N ASP A 243 -21.24 27.47 -14.45
CA ASP A 243 -22.41 27.18 -15.27
C ASP A 243 -22.12 26.12 -16.35
N GLU A 244 -20.90 26.07 -16.87
CA GLU A 244 -20.44 25.04 -17.82
C GLU A 244 -20.19 23.68 -17.15
N ILE A 245 -19.98 23.64 -15.83
CA ILE A 245 -19.71 22.39 -15.09
C ILE A 245 -21.01 21.74 -14.61
N TYR A 246 -21.99 22.54 -14.22
CA TYR A 246 -23.23 22.04 -13.64
C TYR A 246 -24.35 21.77 -14.67
N ASN A 247 -24.19 22.23 -15.92
CA ASN A 247 -25.12 21.98 -17.03
C ASN A 247 -24.52 21.00 -18.06
#